data_AF-A0A7C2AVK2-F1
#
_entry.id   AF-A0A7C2AVK2-F1
#
_cell.length_a   1.000
_cell.length_b   1.000
_cell.length_c   1.000
_cell.angle_alpha   90.00
_cell.angle_beta   90.00
_cell.angle_gamma   90.00
#
_symmetry.space_group_name_H-M   'P 1'
#
loop_
_entity.id
_entity.type
_entity.pdbx_description
1 polymer ?
#
loop_
_entity_poly.entity_id
_entity_poly.type
_entity_poly.pdbx_seq_one_letter_code
_entity_poly.pdbx_strand_id
1 'polypeptide(L)'
;MSNWEDSMKILFLDINGVLNSVRSAVALGGHSYRKKYHEKFDKIAVALIRKLCNSTSTKICLSSIWRIGYTVETLPNLANTLDLPIIDKTPKFLDRIRQRSFRGTEIQAWLDRHLEVTKYAIVDDDDSDMLVSQKPFLVHTDNYEGLSYKNYEQLFKILESN
;
A
#
# COMPACT_ATOMS: atom_id res chain seq x y z
N MET A 1 -31.73 15.10 6.32
CA MET A 1 -31.21 14.49 5.08
C MET A 1 -29.84 15.08 4.85
N SER A 2 -28.70 14.44 5.10
CA SER A 2 -28.32 13.07 5.49
C SER A 2 -26.99 13.19 6.24
N ASN A 3 -26.81 12.48 7.36
CA ASN A 3 -25.54 12.45 8.08
C ASN A 3 -24.58 11.51 7.33
N TRP A 4 -23.76 12.06 6.44
CA TRP A 4 -22.60 11.36 5.88
C TRP A 4 -21.44 11.72 6.80
N GLU A 5 -21.33 11.02 7.94
CA GLU A 5 -20.02 10.96 8.58
C GLU A 5 -19.09 10.27 7.59
N ASP A 6 -18.07 11.03 7.16
CA ASP A 6 -17.09 10.65 6.13
C ASP A 6 -16.52 9.25 6.41
N SER A 7 -17.03 8.26 5.68
CA SER A 7 -16.54 6.89 5.76
C SER A 7 -15.16 6.82 5.11
N MET A 8 -14.10 6.86 5.91
CA MET A 8 -12.74 6.85 5.39
C MET A 8 -12.34 5.42 5.00
N LYS A 9 -11.86 5.26 3.77
CA LYS A 9 -11.36 3.98 3.24
C LYS A 9 -9.86 4.04 3.01
N ILE A 10 -9.14 3.03 3.51
CA ILE A 10 -7.67 3.01 3.46
C ILE A 10 -7.15 1.79 2.73
N LEU A 11 -6.22 2.02 1.81
CA LEU A 11 -5.35 0.98 1.28
C LEU A 11 -4.00 1.07 1.99
N PHE A 12 -3.62 0.01 2.70
CA PHE A 12 -2.25 -0.19 3.16
C PHE A 12 -1.43 -0.76 1.99
N LEU A 13 -0.54 0.07 1.45
CA LEU A 13 0.17 -0.21 0.20
C LEU A 13 1.63 -0.54 0.47
N ASP A 14 2.08 -1.75 0.12
CA ASP A 14 3.49 -2.01 -0.13
C ASP A 14 3.91 -1.54 -1.53
N ILE A 15 5.22 -1.44 -1.76
CA ILE A 15 5.80 -1.05 -3.04
C ILE A 15 6.49 -2.24 -3.71
N ASN A 16 7.38 -2.95 -3.02
CA ASN A 16 8.16 -4.01 -3.65
C ASN A 16 7.26 -5.24 -3.84
N GLY A 17 7.39 -5.92 -4.98
CA GLY A 17 6.45 -6.97 -5.35
C GLY A 17 5.03 -6.47 -5.69
N VAL A 18 4.72 -5.17 -5.51
CA VAL A 18 3.41 -4.57 -5.84
C VAL A 18 3.53 -3.58 -7.00
N LEU A 19 4.17 -2.43 -6.78
CA LEU A 19 4.37 -1.36 -7.77
C LEU A 19 5.70 -1.48 -8.54
N ASN A 20 6.58 -2.37 -8.09
CA ASN A 20 7.72 -2.89 -8.82
C ASN A 20 7.85 -4.37 -8.53
N SER A 21 8.44 -5.12 -9.45
CA SER A 21 8.47 -6.59 -9.44
C SER A 21 9.70 -7.06 -10.20
N VAL A 22 9.99 -8.37 -10.18
CA VAL A 22 11.05 -8.94 -11.02
C VAL A 22 10.77 -8.66 -12.50
N ARG A 23 9.53 -8.84 -12.95
CA ARG A 23 9.09 -8.56 -14.33
C ARG A 23 9.41 -7.12 -14.74
N SER A 24 8.95 -6.15 -13.97
CA SER A 24 9.18 -4.73 -14.29
C SER A 24 10.65 -4.36 -14.18
N ALA A 25 11.40 -4.93 -13.24
CA ALA A 25 12.83 -4.71 -13.14
C ALA A 25 13.61 -5.25 -14.35
N VAL A 26 13.28 -6.45 -14.84
CA VAL A 26 13.89 -6.99 -16.06
C VAL A 26 13.58 -6.10 -17.26
N ALA A 27 12.33 -5.68 -17.41
CA ALA A 27 11.91 -4.83 -18.53
C ALA A 27 12.52 -3.41 -18.50
N LEU A 28 12.72 -2.84 -17.31
CA LEU A 28 13.14 -1.44 -17.11
C LEU A 28 14.63 -1.29 -16.75
N GLY A 29 15.43 -2.36 -16.89
CA GLY A 29 16.87 -2.30 -16.64
C GLY A 29 17.24 -2.11 -15.16
N GLY A 30 16.57 -2.86 -14.28
CA GLY A 30 16.81 -2.94 -12.85
C GLY A 30 15.60 -2.50 -12.01
N HIS A 31 15.71 -2.73 -10.71
CA HIS A 31 14.66 -2.37 -9.75
C HIS A 31 14.74 -0.89 -9.34
N SER A 32 13.63 -0.37 -8.84
CA SER A 32 13.51 0.96 -8.23
C SER A 32 14.24 1.08 -6.87
N TYR A 33 15.14 0.17 -6.47
CA TYR A 33 15.76 0.14 -5.13
C TYR A 33 16.57 1.38 -4.73
N ARG A 34 16.70 2.39 -5.59
CA ARG A 34 17.30 3.68 -5.27
C ARG A 34 16.28 4.79 -5.53
N LYS A 35 16.12 5.70 -4.55
CA LYS A 35 15.22 6.88 -4.53
C LYS A 35 15.27 7.80 -5.78
N LYS A 36 16.17 7.54 -6.73
CA LYS A 36 16.42 8.35 -7.91
C LYS A 36 15.74 7.83 -9.19
N TYR A 37 15.02 6.71 -9.12
CA TYR A 37 14.57 5.99 -10.31
C TYR A 37 13.06 5.74 -10.34
N HIS A 38 12.27 6.82 -10.24
CA HIS A 38 10.81 6.74 -10.36
C HIS A 38 10.34 6.18 -11.70
N GLU A 39 11.17 6.26 -12.75
CA GLU A 39 10.93 5.63 -14.04
C GLU A 39 10.90 4.10 -14.00
N LYS A 40 11.35 3.48 -12.89
CA LYS A 40 11.41 2.02 -12.70
C LYS A 40 10.20 1.43 -11.97
N PHE A 41 9.17 2.24 -11.68
CA PHE A 41 7.88 1.70 -11.26
C PHE A 41 7.13 1.08 -12.44
N ASP A 42 6.41 -0.01 -12.18
CA ASP A 42 5.45 -0.57 -13.12
C ASP A 42 4.29 0.43 -13.28
N LYS A 43 4.29 1.14 -14.41
CA LYS A 43 3.30 2.18 -14.71
C LYS A 43 1.87 1.63 -14.76
N ILE A 44 1.70 0.36 -15.12
CA ILE A 44 0.38 -0.29 -15.15
C ILE A 44 -0.09 -0.56 -13.72
N ALA A 45 0.77 -1.11 -12.87
CA ALA A 45 0.45 -1.33 -11.45
C ALA A 45 0.05 -0.02 -10.75
N VAL A 46 0.82 1.06 -10.96
CA VAL A 46 0.50 2.39 -10.42
C VAL A 46 -0.84 2.90 -10.95
N ALA A 47 -1.11 2.77 -12.25
CA ALA A 47 -2.37 3.20 -12.84
C ALA A 47 -3.58 2.41 -12.33
N LEU A 48 -3.42 1.12 -12.03
CA LEU A 48 -4.47 0.30 -11.42
C LEU A 48 -4.79 0.77 -9.99
N ILE A 49 -3.77 1.04 -9.16
CA ILE A 49 -4.00 1.60 -7.82
C ILE A 49 -4.65 2.98 -7.89
N ARG A 50 -4.21 3.85 -8.82
CA ARG A 50 -4.85 5.16 -9.03
C ARG A 50 -6.33 5.00 -9.42
N LYS A 51 -6.62 4.10 -10.36
CA LYS A 51 -8.00 3.80 -10.77
C LYS A 51 -8.84 3.31 -9.60
N LEU A 52 -8.28 2.42 -8.77
CA LEU A 52 -8.94 1.91 -7.57
C LEU A 52 -9.28 3.07 -6.63
N CYS A 53 -8.29 3.86 -6.23
CA CYS A 53 -8.46 5.02 -5.35
C CYS A 53 -9.52 5.99 -5.85
N ASN A 54 -9.51 6.32 -7.15
CA ASN A 54 -10.49 7.24 -7.74
C ASN A 54 -11.91 6.64 -7.75
N SER A 55 -12.04 5.33 -7.97
CA SER A 55 -13.34 4.66 -8.09
C SER A 55 -13.98 4.39 -6.73
N THR A 56 -13.19 4.23 -5.67
CA THR A 56 -13.67 3.89 -4.32
C THR A 56 -13.53 5.03 -3.31
N SER A 57 -13.00 6.18 -3.73
CA SER A 57 -12.58 7.29 -2.86
C SER A 57 -11.56 6.87 -1.78
N THR A 58 -10.78 5.82 -2.06
CA THR A 58 -9.79 5.27 -1.12
C THR A 58 -8.54 6.13 -1.04
N LYS A 59 -8.08 6.40 0.17
CA LYS A 59 -6.77 7.00 0.47
C LYS A 59 -5.73 5.92 0.77
N ILE A 60 -4.45 6.27 0.75
CA ILE A 60 -3.37 5.31 0.96
C ILE A 60 -2.60 5.65 2.24
N CYS A 61 -2.37 4.63 3.06
CA CYS A 61 -1.35 4.64 4.10
C CYS A 61 -0.18 3.75 3.64
N LEU A 62 1.01 4.35 3.50
CA LEU A 62 2.18 3.63 2.98
C LEU A 62 2.67 2.61 4.02
N SER A 63 2.61 1.33 3.63
CA SER A 63 2.95 0.18 4.45
C SER A 63 4.20 -0.53 3.90
N SER A 64 5.21 0.25 3.50
CA SER A 64 6.39 -0.25 2.80
C SER A 64 7.70 0.11 3.48
N ILE A 65 8.77 -0.66 3.27
CA ILE A 65 10.14 -0.28 3.69
C ILE A 65 10.53 1.11 3.16
N TRP A 66 9.99 1.50 2.01
CA TRP A 66 10.15 2.82 1.43
C TRP A 66 9.76 3.96 2.37
N ARG A 67 8.78 3.74 3.27
CA ARG A 67 8.32 4.73 4.26
C ARG A 67 9.43 5.24 5.19
N ILE A 68 10.48 4.45 5.39
CA ILE A 68 11.64 4.81 6.22
C ILE A 68 12.45 5.92 5.56
N GLY A 69 12.41 6.00 4.23
CA GLY A 69 13.09 7.01 3.45
C GLY A 69 12.41 8.38 3.42
N TYR A 70 11.21 8.50 3.99
CA TYR A 70 10.37 9.71 3.97
C TYR A 70 9.97 10.13 5.39
N THR A 71 10.13 11.42 5.65
CA THR A 71 9.49 12.13 6.77
C THR A 71 8.05 12.49 6.41
N VAL A 72 7.27 13.02 7.36
CA VAL A 72 5.91 13.51 7.08
C VAL A 72 5.94 14.62 6.02
N GLU A 73 6.95 15.51 6.08
CA GLU A 73 7.11 16.64 5.17
C GLU A 73 7.52 16.20 3.76
N THR A 74 8.20 15.06 3.62
CA THR A 74 8.74 14.58 2.33
C THR A 74 7.89 13.49 1.70
N LEU A 75 6.96 12.88 2.43
CA LEU A 75 6.01 11.90 1.90
C LEU A 75 5.17 12.44 0.72
N PRO A 76 4.73 13.72 0.71
CA PRO A 76 4.05 14.31 -0.45
C PRO A 76 4.85 14.22 -1.76
N ASN A 77 6.19 14.19 -1.71
CA ASN A 77 6.99 14.04 -2.92
C ASN A 77 6.76 12.68 -3.59
N LEU A 78 6.66 11.61 -2.79
CA LEU A 78 6.34 10.28 -3.31
C LEU A 78 4.89 10.24 -3.84
N ALA A 79 3.95 10.80 -3.09
CA ALA A 79 2.54 10.88 -3.47
C ALA A 79 2.37 11.56 -4.84
N ASN A 80 2.99 12.75 -5.00
CA ASN A 80 2.97 13.51 -6.24
C ASN A 80 3.66 12.78 -7.39
N THR A 81 4.77 12.09 -7.12
CA THR A 81 5.50 11.37 -8.16
C THR A 81 4.73 10.17 -8.69
N LEU A 82 4.02 9.46 -7.81
CA LEU A 82 3.18 8.34 -8.21
C LEU A 82 1.78 8.79 -8.66
N ASP A 83 1.42 10.05 -8.42
CA ASP A 83 0.05 10.57 -8.56
C ASP A 83 -0.95 9.63 -7.86
N LEU A 84 -0.69 9.41 -6.56
CA LEU A 84 -1.47 8.54 -5.68
C LEU A 84 -1.85 9.31 -4.40
N PRO A 85 -3.06 9.10 -3.84
CA PRO A 85 -3.53 9.81 -2.65
C PRO A 85 -2.93 9.22 -1.36
N ILE A 86 -1.60 9.23 -1.25
CA ILE A 86 -0.87 8.81 -0.06
C ILE A 86 -0.97 9.93 0.98
N ILE A 87 -1.64 9.64 2.08
CA ILE A 87 -1.93 10.61 3.14
C ILE A 87 -1.07 10.40 4.38
N ASP A 88 -0.57 9.19 4.59
CA ASP A 88 0.24 8.84 5.76
C ASP A 88 1.09 7.59 5.52
N LYS A 89 1.81 7.15 6.54
CA LYS A 89 2.63 5.94 6.55
C LYS A 89 2.53 5.25 7.91
N THR A 90 2.61 3.92 7.89
CA THR A 90 2.61 3.14 9.13
C THR A 90 3.85 3.46 9.99
N PRO A 91 3.75 3.34 11.33
CA PRO A 91 4.91 3.45 12.19
C PRO A 91 5.95 2.36 11.86
N LYS A 92 7.18 2.55 12.34
CA LYS A 92 8.22 1.52 12.27
C LYS A 92 8.40 0.92 13.66
N PHE A 93 8.03 -0.33 13.82
CA PHE A 93 8.35 -1.09 15.01
C PHE A 93 9.53 -2.01 14.68
N LEU A 94 10.66 -1.77 15.35
CA LEU A 94 11.81 -2.65 15.29
C LEU A 94 11.71 -3.63 16.45
N ASP A 95 11.50 -4.91 16.16
CA ASP A 95 11.88 -5.95 17.11
C ASP A 95 13.42 -5.93 17.17
N ARG A 96 13.97 -5.33 18.22
CA ARG A 96 15.43 -5.23 18.41
C ARG A 96 16.09 -6.60 18.63
N ILE A 97 15.32 -7.62 19.01
CA ILE A 97 15.80 -8.96 19.29
C ILE A 97 15.76 -9.81 18.02
N ARG A 98 14.65 -9.77 17.27
CA ARG A 98 14.49 -10.54 16.03
C ARG A 98 14.95 -9.81 14.77
N GLN A 99 15.29 -8.52 14.87
CA GLN A 99 15.60 -7.62 13.75
C GLN A 99 14.54 -7.64 12.63
N ARG A 100 13.28 -7.89 12.98
CA ARG A 100 12.16 -7.94 12.04
C ARG A 100 11.16 -6.81 12.33
N SER A 101 10.58 -6.29 11.26
CA SER A 101 9.37 -5.47 11.28
C SER A 101 8.18 -6.43 11.35
N PHE A 102 7.08 -5.99 11.97
CA PHE A 102 5.83 -6.75 12.01
C PHE A 102 4.76 -5.89 11.35
N ARG A 103 4.62 -6.01 10.03
CA ARG A 103 3.78 -5.13 9.23
C ARG A 103 2.33 -5.16 9.69
N GLY A 104 1.81 -6.33 10.06
CA GLY A 104 0.46 -6.44 10.62
C GLY A 104 0.27 -5.62 11.89
N THR A 105 1.25 -5.63 12.81
CA THR A 105 1.21 -4.84 14.05
C THR A 105 1.37 -3.34 13.79
N GLU A 106 2.19 -2.95 12.81
CA GLU A 106 2.36 -1.55 12.40
C GLU A 106 1.06 -0.99 11.80
N ILE A 107 0.40 -1.78 10.94
CA ILE A 107 -0.92 -1.47 10.39
C ILE A 107 -1.95 -1.34 11.51
N GLN A 108 -1.98 -2.29 12.46
CA GLN A 108 -2.92 -2.26 13.57
C GLN A 108 -2.72 -1.01 14.44
N ALA A 109 -1.48 -0.67 14.79
CA ALA A 109 -1.21 0.52 15.61
C ALA A 109 -1.53 1.83 14.88
N TRP A 110 -1.53 1.84 13.55
CA TRP A 110 -2.06 2.96 12.77
C TRP A 110 -3.59 2.98 12.86
N LEU A 111 -4.27 1.86 12.57
CA LEU A 111 -5.72 1.75 12.67
C LEU A 111 -6.27 2.16 14.05
N ASP A 112 -5.59 1.77 15.13
CA ASP A 112 -5.99 2.11 16.52
C ASP A 112 -6.02 3.63 16.79
N ARG A 113 -5.37 4.43 15.95
CA ARG A 113 -5.32 5.91 16.04
C ARG A 113 -6.23 6.60 15.03
N HIS A 114 -6.84 5.83 14.12
CA HIS A 114 -7.65 6.32 12.99
C HIS A 114 -9.02 5.66 13.02
N LEU A 115 -9.80 5.98 14.05
CA LEU A 115 -11.13 5.40 14.30
C LEU A 115 -12.18 5.81 13.24
N GLU A 116 -11.89 6.85 12.46
CA GLU A 116 -12.67 7.28 11.29
C GLU A 116 -12.62 6.28 10.12
N VAL A 117 -11.70 5.30 10.15
CA VAL A 117 -11.56 4.30 9.09
C VAL A 117 -12.65 3.25 9.20
N THR A 118 -13.48 3.19 8.17
CA THR A 118 -14.65 2.29 8.09
C THR A 118 -14.41 1.05 7.25
N LYS A 119 -13.43 1.12 6.33
CA LYS A 119 -13.06 0.00 5.45
C LYS A 119 -11.58 0.08 5.13
N TYR A 120 -10.91 -1.06 5.05
CA TYR A 120 -9.53 -1.09 4.60
C TYR A 120 -9.22 -2.34 3.78
N ALA A 121 -8.16 -2.25 3.00
CA ALA A 121 -7.51 -3.37 2.36
C ALA A 121 -5.98 -3.26 2.53
N ILE A 122 -5.30 -4.38 2.41
CA ILE A 122 -3.84 -4.47 2.42
C ILE A 122 -3.41 -5.07 1.09
N VAL A 123 -2.38 -4.53 0.46
CA VAL A 123 -1.73 -5.16 -0.70
C VAL A 123 -0.24 -5.26 -0.45
N ASP A 124 0.27 -6.48 -0.50
CA ASP A 124 1.64 -6.83 -0.14
C ASP A 124 2.06 -8.12 -0.90
N ASP A 125 3.36 -8.31 -1.10
CA ASP A 125 3.92 -9.57 -1.64
C ASP A 125 4.42 -10.52 -0.55
N ASP A 126 4.47 -10.06 0.70
CA ASP A 126 4.83 -10.83 1.89
C ASP A 126 3.69 -10.79 2.93
N ASP A 127 3.07 -11.94 3.21
CA ASP A 127 2.05 -12.08 4.26
C ASP A 127 2.56 -12.69 5.57
N SER A 128 3.87 -12.96 5.67
CA SER A 128 4.45 -13.76 6.75
C SER A 128 4.35 -13.09 8.13
N ASP A 129 4.14 -11.77 8.18
CA ASP A 129 4.04 -10.98 9.41
C ASP A 129 2.71 -10.21 9.55
N MET A 130 1.71 -10.54 8.72
CA MET A 130 0.34 -10.03 8.82
C MET A 130 -0.44 -10.72 9.93
N LEU A 131 -1.31 -9.98 10.62
CA LEU A 131 -2.17 -10.56 11.67
C LEU A 131 -3.21 -11.49 11.05
N VAL A 132 -3.61 -12.55 11.78
CA VAL A 132 -4.66 -13.48 11.32
C VAL A 132 -5.97 -12.73 11.02
N SER A 133 -6.32 -11.74 11.83
CA SER A 133 -7.49 -10.88 11.64
C SER A 133 -7.45 -10.02 10.37
N GLN A 134 -6.26 -9.78 9.82
CA GLN A 134 -6.06 -8.96 8.63
C GLN A 134 -6.11 -9.76 7.33
N LYS A 135 -5.93 -11.09 7.40
CA LYS A 135 -5.92 -11.97 6.21
C LYS A 135 -7.14 -11.84 5.30
N PRO A 136 -8.39 -11.67 5.80
CA PRO A 136 -9.54 -11.45 4.92
C PRO A 136 -9.50 -10.15 4.11
N PHE A 137 -8.67 -9.19 4.50
CA PHE A 137 -8.51 -7.88 3.85
C PHE A 137 -7.19 -7.76 3.07
N LEU A 138 -6.38 -8.83 3.06
CA LEU A 138 -5.11 -8.88 2.38
C LEU A 138 -5.27 -9.42 0.96
N VAL A 139 -4.71 -8.66 0.01
CA VAL A 139 -4.50 -9.08 -1.36
C VAL A 139 -3.02 -9.34 -1.56
N HIS A 140 -2.66 -10.63 -1.59
CA HIS A 140 -1.30 -11.08 -1.81
C HIS A 140 -0.93 -11.00 -3.29
N THR A 141 0.15 -10.31 -3.60
CA THR A 141 0.72 -10.22 -4.97
C THR A 141 1.81 -11.26 -5.19
N ASP A 142 2.10 -11.59 -6.44
CA ASP A 142 3.29 -12.38 -6.77
C ASP A 142 4.45 -11.42 -7.03
N ASN A 143 5.53 -11.52 -6.27
CA ASN A 143 6.67 -10.62 -6.38
C ASN A 143 7.38 -10.67 -7.75
N TYR A 144 7.23 -11.77 -8.49
CA TYR A 144 7.73 -11.87 -9.86
C TYR A 144 6.88 -11.03 -10.82
N GLU A 145 5.57 -10.98 -10.61
CA GLU A 145 4.62 -10.37 -11.53
C GLU A 145 4.20 -8.95 -11.14
N GLY A 146 4.22 -8.59 -9.85
CA GLY A 146 3.67 -7.33 -9.38
C GLY A 146 2.16 -7.39 -9.21
N LEU A 147 1.55 -6.21 -9.00
CA LEU A 147 0.10 -6.06 -8.97
C LEU A 147 -0.53 -6.43 -10.32
N SER A 148 -1.33 -7.49 -10.33
CA SER A 148 -2.11 -7.92 -11.50
C SER A 148 -3.51 -7.32 -11.53
N TYR A 149 -4.19 -7.46 -12.67
CA TYR A 149 -5.62 -7.12 -12.77
C TYR A 149 -6.49 -7.92 -11.78
N LYS A 150 -6.15 -9.20 -11.51
CA LYS A 150 -6.88 -10.01 -10.52
C LYS A 150 -6.74 -9.43 -9.11
N ASN A 151 -5.55 -8.94 -8.76
CA ASN A 151 -5.34 -8.26 -7.48
C ASN A 151 -6.15 -6.97 -7.39
N TYR A 152 -6.18 -6.18 -8.47
CA TYR A 152 -7.03 -4.99 -8.55
C TYR A 152 -8.52 -5.33 -8.31
N GLU A 153 -9.06 -6.39 -8.94
CA GLU A 153 -10.45 -6.79 -8.73
C GLU A 153 -10.74 -7.22 -7.29
N GLN A 154 -9.81 -7.93 -6.65
CA GLN A 154 -9.93 -8.30 -5.24
C GLN A 154 -9.95 -7.07 -4.34
N LEU A 155 -9.02 -6.13 -4.55
CA LEU A 155 -8.98 -4.86 -3.83
C LEU A 155 -10.26 -4.06 -4.03
N PHE A 156 -10.75 -3.99 -5.27
CA PHE A 156 -12.00 -3.30 -5.59
C PHE A 156 -13.18 -3.90 -4.82
N LYS A 157 -13.32 -5.23 -4.79
CA LYS A 157 -14.38 -5.92 -4.02
C LYS A 157 -14.28 -5.64 -2.52
N ILE A 158 -13.07 -5.59 -1.98
CA ILE A 158 -12.86 -5.25 -0.56
C ILE A 158 -13.25 -3.80 -0.30
N LEU A 159 -12.98 -2.87 -1.22
CA LEU A 159 -13.11 -1.42 -0.97
C LEU A 159 -14.38 -0.77 -1.54
N GLU A 160 -15.11 -1.43 -2.44
CA GLU A 160 -16.36 -0.92 -2.99
C GLU A 160 -17.42 -0.78 -1.88
N SER A 161 -18.29 0.23 -2.00
CA SER A 161 -19.45 0.33 -1.11
C SER A 161 -20.51 -0.67 -1.57
N ASN A 162 -21.22 -1.31 -0.64
CA ASN A 162 -22.53 -1.89 -0.96
C ASN A 162 -23.56 -0.77 -1.14
#